data_AF-A0A2G8S5F5-F1
#
_entry.id   AF-A0A2G8S5F5-F1
#
_cell.length_a   1.000
_cell.length_b   1.000
_cell.length_c   1.000
_cell.angle_alpha   90.00
_cell.angle_beta   90.00
_cell.angle_gamma   90.00
#
_symmetry.space_group_name_H-M   'P 1'
#
loop_
_entity.id
_entity.type
_entity.pdbx_description
1 polymer ?
#
loop_
_entity_poly.entity_id
_entity_poly.type
_entity_poly.pdbx_seq_one_letter_code
_entity_poly.pdbx_strand_id
1 'polypeptide(L)'
;MQWTSVRGRMGKTNRLKRPMYKEGEQTYEQLRKIQRRYEPKPQVSRRPSWTRQSTNDTWSPSPSLRFPRDSSPVNIHRRMRSNPFASWFARVRGLQSKVSRRSIWDNPNLSPKIRDACAVARKRRYRYIWIDSCCIDKSSSSELSEAINSMYRWYSLADICVAYLADVPPGDNHHADDSCFHRSRWFRRGWTLQELIAPVWLEFLSQDWAPIGSKHVLVSLVESVTDIDYEALLKLKPLDAFSVAQRLSWAAKRETTREEDRAYSLLGIFDIHIPTIYGEGDRAFRRLQEPIMQRIPDQSLFAWGDVYLPGSQLPSSSLPTDDPITVRAQSGFQYSTSPSARSPDNF
;
A
#
# COMPACT_ATOMS: atom_id res chain seq x y z
N MET A 1 0.55 11.65 12.75
CA MET A 1 -0.81 12.02 13.23
C MET A 1 -0.68 12.79 14.53
N GLN A 2 -0.85 14.11 14.51
CA GLN A 2 -1.19 14.91 15.68
C GLN A 2 -2.03 16.10 15.22
N TRP A 3 -3.00 16.47 16.06
CA TRP A 3 -4.07 17.43 15.83
C TRP A 3 -3.75 18.77 16.50
N THR A 4 -4.17 19.89 15.92
CA THR A 4 -4.54 21.11 16.65
C THR A 4 -5.83 21.70 16.04
N SER A 5 -6.82 21.94 16.91
CA SER A 5 -8.15 22.44 16.56
C SER A 5 -8.30 23.87 17.12
N VAL A 6 -8.52 24.84 16.22
CA VAL A 6 -8.97 26.19 16.58
C VAL A 6 -10.50 26.21 16.48
N ARG A 7 -11.17 26.45 17.60
CA ARG A 7 -12.65 26.51 17.68
C ARG A 7 -13.18 27.80 17.04
N GLY A 8 -13.86 27.68 15.91
CA GLY A 8 -14.88 28.62 15.46
C GLY A 8 -16.28 28.14 15.87
N ARG A 9 -17.04 28.97 16.57
CA ARG A 9 -18.38 28.68 17.10
C ARG A 9 -19.44 29.16 16.09
N MET A 10 -20.28 28.27 15.53
CA MET A 10 -21.65 28.63 15.10
C MET A 10 -22.50 27.41 14.68
N GLY A 11 -23.79 27.46 15.06
CA GLY A 11 -24.91 26.94 14.26
C GLY A 11 -25.33 25.47 14.45
N LYS A 12 -26.30 25.21 15.32
CA LYS A 12 -27.04 23.93 15.37
C LYS A 12 -27.95 23.81 14.13
N THR A 13 -27.76 22.78 13.31
CA THR A 13 -28.84 22.22 12.47
C THR A 13 -28.78 20.69 12.51
N ASN A 14 -29.95 20.09 12.71
CA ASN A 14 -30.14 18.68 13.01
C ASN A 14 -30.21 17.88 11.69
N ARG A 15 -29.09 17.30 11.25
CA ARG A 15 -29.05 16.27 10.20
C ARG A 15 -28.62 14.93 10.82
N LEU A 16 -29.36 13.87 10.50
CA LEU A 16 -29.08 12.47 10.81
C LEU A 16 -27.56 12.20 10.75
N LYS A 17 -26.96 11.98 11.92
CA LYS A 17 -25.53 11.66 12.06
C LYS A 17 -25.29 10.29 11.42
N ARG A 18 -24.84 10.27 10.16
CA ARG A 18 -24.03 9.15 9.65
C ARG A 18 -22.86 8.98 10.63
N PRO A 19 -22.47 7.75 11.02
CA PRO A 19 -21.33 7.56 11.90
C PRO A 19 -20.12 8.22 11.25
N MET A 20 -19.71 9.33 11.84
CA MET A 20 -18.58 10.12 11.43
C MET A 20 -17.35 9.29 11.82
N TYR A 21 -16.81 8.56 10.84
CA TYR A 21 -15.49 7.97 10.99
C TYR A 21 -14.54 9.12 11.31
N LYS A 22 -13.91 9.07 12.48
CA LYS A 22 -12.76 9.91 12.80
C LYS A 22 -11.77 9.77 11.63
N GLU A 23 -11.21 10.88 11.18
CA GLU A 23 -10.26 11.02 10.06
C GLU A 23 -9.00 10.14 10.20
N GLY A 24 -9.16 8.83 10.07
CA GLY A 24 -8.11 7.85 10.19
C GLY A 24 -8.25 6.76 9.13
N GLU A 25 -7.12 6.22 8.71
CA GLU A 25 -7.10 5.11 7.75
C GLU A 25 -7.64 3.83 8.40
N GLN A 26 -8.42 3.07 7.63
CA GLN A 26 -8.99 1.81 8.10
C GLN A 26 -7.87 0.75 8.15
N THR A 27 -7.73 0.10 9.30
CA THR A 27 -6.65 -0.87 9.56
C THR A 27 -6.98 -2.28 9.07
N TYR A 28 -5.97 -3.14 8.96
CA TYR A 28 -6.12 -4.56 8.63
C TYR A 28 -7.13 -5.25 9.54
N GLU A 29 -6.99 -5.12 10.86
CA GLU A 29 -7.91 -5.75 11.82
C GLU A 29 -9.36 -5.27 11.65
N GLN A 30 -9.56 -3.97 11.42
CA GLN A 30 -10.88 -3.40 11.21
C GLN A 30 -11.53 -3.96 9.94
N LEU A 31 -10.76 -4.03 8.84
CA LEU A 31 -11.26 -4.61 7.59
C LEU A 31 -11.51 -6.11 7.73
N ARG A 32 -10.62 -6.86 8.39
CA ARG A 32 -10.76 -8.30 8.65
C ARG A 32 -12.02 -8.60 9.46
N LYS A 33 -12.34 -7.79 10.48
CA LYS A 33 -13.59 -7.89 11.26
C LYS A 33 -14.84 -7.70 10.39
N ILE A 34 -14.79 -6.82 9.39
CA ILE A 34 -15.88 -6.63 8.43
C ILE A 34 -15.98 -7.85 7.51
N GLN A 35 -14.86 -8.27 6.91
CA GLN A 35 -14.79 -9.39 5.96
C GLN A 35 -15.34 -10.70 6.54
N ARG A 36 -15.02 -11.03 7.80
CA ARG A 36 -15.52 -12.24 8.48
C ARG A 36 -17.04 -12.40 8.45
N ARG A 37 -17.80 -11.30 8.36
CA ARG A 37 -19.28 -11.34 8.27
C ARG A 37 -19.79 -11.81 6.90
N TYR A 38 -18.94 -11.74 5.88
CA TYR A 38 -19.24 -12.06 4.49
C TYR A 38 -18.52 -13.32 4.00
N GLU A 39 -17.54 -13.82 4.76
CA GLU A 39 -16.91 -15.12 4.49
C GLU A 39 -17.97 -16.24 4.58
N PRO A 40 -17.96 -17.18 3.62
CA PRO A 40 -18.83 -18.34 3.72
C PRO A 40 -18.47 -19.12 4.99
N LYS A 41 -19.48 -19.39 5.83
CA LYS A 41 -19.28 -20.27 6.99
C LYS A 41 -18.73 -21.60 6.49
N PRO A 42 -17.66 -22.16 7.10
CA PRO A 42 -17.18 -23.48 6.73
C PRO A 42 -18.35 -24.45 6.81
N GLN A 43 -18.65 -25.13 5.70
CA GLN A 43 -19.61 -26.21 5.73
C GLN A 43 -19.00 -27.31 6.61
N VAL A 44 -19.58 -27.51 7.79
CA VAL A 44 -19.30 -28.71 8.58
C VAL A 44 -19.76 -29.88 7.73
N SER A 45 -18.82 -30.51 7.02
CA SER A 45 -19.09 -31.80 6.38
C SER A 45 -19.44 -32.76 7.51
N ARG A 46 -20.72 -33.08 7.69
CA ARG A 46 -21.12 -34.28 8.42
C ARG A 46 -20.47 -35.44 7.68
N ARG A 47 -19.37 -35.97 8.22
CA ARG A 47 -18.81 -37.24 7.76
C ARG A 47 -19.94 -38.27 7.84
N PRO A 48 -20.26 -39.02 6.77
CA PRO A 48 -21.12 -40.17 6.92
C PRO A 48 -20.42 -41.14 7.87
N SER A 49 -21.06 -41.48 8.98
CA SER A 49 -20.61 -42.54 9.87
C SER A 49 -20.75 -43.85 9.11
N TRP A 50 -19.66 -44.36 8.53
CA TRP A 50 -19.61 -45.74 8.08
C TRP A 50 -19.41 -46.62 9.30
N THR A 51 -20.50 -47.17 9.84
CA THR A 51 -20.46 -48.29 10.77
C THR A 51 -19.98 -49.52 10.03
N ARG A 52 -18.80 -50.02 10.42
CA ARG A 52 -18.23 -51.27 9.90
C ARG A 52 -19.03 -52.43 10.49
N GLN A 53 -20.03 -52.94 9.75
CA GLN A 53 -20.62 -54.23 10.07
C GLN A 53 -19.65 -55.33 9.63
N SER A 54 -19.18 -56.06 10.64
CA SER A 54 -18.47 -57.33 10.51
C SER A 54 -19.44 -58.39 10.02
N THR A 55 -19.20 -58.93 8.83
CA THR A 55 -19.71 -60.24 8.43
C THR A 55 -18.58 -60.97 7.72
N ASN A 56 -18.19 -62.10 8.31
CA ASN A 56 -17.41 -63.14 7.66
C ASN A 56 -18.13 -63.55 6.38
N ASP A 57 -17.40 -63.72 5.28
CA ASP A 57 -17.49 -64.95 4.47
C ASP A 57 -16.44 -64.97 3.34
N THR A 58 -15.71 -66.07 3.36
CA THR A 58 -14.92 -66.83 2.37
C THR A 58 -14.77 -66.30 0.93
N TRP A 59 -13.53 -66.27 0.45
CA TRP A 59 -13.15 -66.03 -0.95
C TRP A 59 -13.24 -67.31 -1.81
N SER A 60 -13.71 -67.17 -3.05
CA SER A 60 -13.33 -67.97 -4.23
C SER A 60 -13.62 -67.19 -5.53
N PRO A 61 -12.90 -67.45 -6.64
CA PRO A 61 -12.62 -66.42 -7.67
C PRO A 61 -13.52 -66.47 -8.93
N SER A 62 -13.67 -65.29 -9.57
CA SER A 62 -13.85 -64.93 -11.01
C SER A 62 -14.57 -65.91 -11.98
N PRO A 63 -15.41 -65.46 -12.96
CA PRO A 63 -14.87 -64.65 -14.07
C PRO A 63 -15.84 -63.71 -14.85
N SER A 64 -15.22 -62.67 -15.43
CA SER A 64 -15.41 -62.06 -16.75
C SER A 64 -16.79 -61.95 -17.45
N LEU A 65 -16.96 -60.74 -18.02
CA LEU A 65 -17.42 -60.45 -19.40
C LEU A 65 -18.91 -60.17 -19.70
N ARG A 66 -19.03 -59.10 -20.51
CA ARG A 66 -20.03 -58.74 -21.54
C ARG A 66 -21.23 -57.86 -21.14
N PHE A 67 -21.18 -56.66 -21.71
CA PHE A 67 -22.34 -55.87 -22.15
C PHE A 67 -23.11 -56.60 -23.27
N PRO A 68 -24.42 -56.38 -23.35
CA PRO A 68 -25.09 -56.29 -24.64
C PRO A 68 -25.74 -54.92 -24.87
N ARG A 69 -25.57 -54.43 -26.10
CA ARG A 69 -26.41 -53.42 -26.76
C ARG A 69 -27.59 -54.12 -27.42
N ASP A 70 -28.76 -53.49 -27.39
CA ASP A 70 -29.77 -53.38 -28.48
C ASP A 70 -31.08 -52.86 -27.87
N SER A 71 -32.10 -52.42 -28.60
CA SER A 71 -32.27 -51.43 -29.66
C SER A 71 -33.79 -51.30 -29.82
N SER A 72 -34.27 -50.08 -30.11
CA SER A 72 -35.54 -49.78 -30.78
C SER A 72 -36.89 -49.83 -29.99
N PRO A 73 -37.93 -49.11 -30.48
CA PRO A 73 -38.80 -48.25 -29.66
C PRO A 73 -40.27 -48.71 -29.59
N VAL A 74 -41.02 -48.25 -28.57
CA VAL A 74 -42.49 -48.33 -28.57
C VAL A 74 -43.12 -47.02 -28.05
N ASN A 75 -44.15 -46.59 -28.79
CA ASN A 75 -44.89 -45.35 -28.65
C ASN A 75 -45.91 -45.34 -27.50
N ILE A 76 -46.29 -44.11 -27.19
CA ILE A 76 -47.02 -43.56 -26.05
C ILE A 76 -48.51 -43.95 -26.00
N HIS A 77 -49.03 -44.29 -24.81
CA HIS A 77 -50.36 -43.85 -24.37
C HIS A 77 -50.46 -43.60 -22.85
N ARG A 78 -50.55 -42.30 -22.51
CA ARG A 78 -51.40 -41.65 -21.50
C ARG A 78 -51.59 -42.32 -20.12
N ARG A 79 -50.94 -41.74 -19.10
CA ARG A 79 -51.59 -41.46 -17.80
C ARG A 79 -50.92 -40.26 -17.11
N MET A 80 -51.63 -39.13 -17.08
CA MET A 80 -51.30 -38.02 -16.19
C MET A 80 -51.39 -38.50 -14.73
N ARG A 81 -50.28 -38.44 -14.00
CA ARG A 81 -50.27 -38.27 -12.54
C ARG A 81 -49.14 -37.30 -12.20
N SER A 82 -49.56 -36.15 -11.64
CA SER A 82 -48.80 -35.16 -10.87
C SER A 82 -47.29 -35.41 -10.73
N ASN A 83 -46.48 -34.54 -11.33
CA ASN A 83 -45.03 -34.53 -11.14
C ASN A 83 -44.71 -34.20 -9.66
N PRO A 84 -44.20 -35.14 -8.84
CA PRO A 84 -43.88 -34.90 -7.43
C PRO A 84 -42.76 -33.86 -7.27
N PHE A 85 -42.00 -33.62 -8.34
CA PHE A 85 -40.90 -32.67 -8.35
C PHE A 85 -41.31 -31.23 -8.65
N ALA A 86 -42.54 -30.96 -9.11
CA ALA A 86 -42.98 -29.57 -9.32
C ALA A 86 -43.03 -28.80 -7.99
N SER A 87 -43.49 -29.47 -6.92
CA SER A 87 -43.44 -28.98 -5.54
C SER A 87 -42.01 -28.80 -5.03
N TRP A 88 -41.12 -29.75 -5.34
CA TRP A 88 -39.72 -29.68 -4.93
C TRP A 88 -38.97 -28.54 -5.64
N PHE A 89 -39.13 -28.36 -6.95
CA PHE A 89 -38.53 -27.24 -7.69
C PHE A 89 -39.15 -25.89 -7.30
N ALA A 90 -40.44 -25.82 -7.00
CA ALA A 90 -41.08 -24.61 -6.46
C ALA A 90 -40.57 -24.30 -5.04
N ARG A 91 -40.25 -25.31 -4.23
CA ARG A 91 -39.68 -25.17 -2.89
C ARG A 91 -38.19 -24.83 -2.92
N VAL A 92 -37.43 -25.34 -3.90
CA VAL A 92 -36.02 -24.97 -4.16
C VAL A 92 -35.92 -23.55 -4.73
N ARG A 93 -36.85 -23.11 -5.59
CA ARG A 93 -36.94 -21.70 -6.03
C ARG A 93 -37.51 -20.77 -4.95
N GLY A 94 -38.43 -21.26 -4.11
CA GLY A 94 -39.01 -20.51 -2.99
C GLY A 94 -38.02 -20.27 -1.85
N LEU A 95 -37.08 -21.19 -1.64
CA LEU A 95 -35.95 -21.05 -0.69
C LEU A 95 -34.81 -20.17 -1.22
N GLN A 96 -34.84 -19.78 -2.50
CA GLN A 96 -33.90 -18.80 -3.07
C GLN A 96 -34.44 -17.35 -3.03
N SER A 97 -35.61 -17.12 -2.45
CA SER A 97 -36.13 -15.77 -2.26
C SER A 97 -35.80 -15.23 -0.85
N LYS A 98 -35.05 -14.12 -0.83
CA LYS A 98 -34.87 -13.16 0.28
C LYS A 98 -33.90 -13.53 1.40
N VAL A 99 -32.66 -13.85 1.04
CA VAL A 99 -31.53 -13.17 1.70
C VAL A 99 -30.88 -12.33 0.63
N SER A 100 -31.25 -11.05 0.53
CA SER A 100 -30.33 -10.07 -0.05
C SER A 100 -29.07 -10.18 0.81
N ARG A 101 -28.07 -10.92 0.31
CA ARG A 101 -26.74 -10.87 0.91
C ARG A 101 -26.29 -9.45 0.65
N ARG A 102 -26.52 -8.58 1.63
CA ARG A 102 -25.97 -7.23 1.64
C ARG A 102 -24.52 -7.37 1.21
N SER A 103 -24.08 -6.61 0.22
CA SER A 103 -22.71 -6.72 -0.22
C SER A 103 -21.79 -6.20 0.88
N ILE A 104 -20.52 -6.61 0.88
CA ILE A 104 -19.52 -5.93 1.72
C ILE A 104 -19.46 -4.44 1.39
N TRP A 105 -19.78 -4.06 0.14
CA TRP A 105 -19.92 -2.68 -0.27
C TRP A 105 -21.03 -1.99 0.52
N ASP A 106 -22.15 -2.62 0.86
CA ASP A 106 -23.22 -1.92 1.59
C ASP A 106 -22.94 -1.79 3.10
N ASN A 107 -21.78 -2.26 3.57
CA ASN A 107 -21.44 -2.18 4.98
C ASN A 107 -21.17 -0.71 5.40
N PRO A 108 -21.92 -0.17 6.38
CA PRO A 108 -21.70 1.20 6.85
C PRO A 108 -20.33 1.38 7.51
N ASN A 109 -19.68 0.28 7.91
CA ASN A 109 -18.38 0.33 8.56
C ASN A 109 -17.20 0.23 7.59
N LEU A 110 -17.44 0.02 6.30
CA LEU A 110 -16.39 0.07 5.29
C LEU A 110 -16.04 1.52 5.00
N SER A 111 -14.75 1.86 5.12
CA SER A 111 -14.26 3.21 4.85
C SER A 111 -14.64 3.67 3.44
N PRO A 112 -15.12 4.91 3.27
CA PRO A 112 -15.33 5.51 1.94
C PRO A 112 -14.05 5.42 1.10
N LYS A 113 -12.88 5.70 1.68
CA LYS A 113 -11.59 5.65 0.97
C LYS A 113 -11.31 4.26 0.37
N ILE A 114 -11.55 3.18 1.12
CA ILE A 114 -11.35 1.81 0.63
C ILE A 114 -12.39 1.45 -0.44
N ARG A 115 -13.65 1.86 -0.24
CA ARG A 115 -14.73 1.64 -1.19
C ARG A 115 -14.44 2.29 -2.53
N ASP A 116 -14.02 3.56 -2.51
CA ASP A 116 -13.74 4.34 -3.71
C ASP A 116 -12.45 3.86 -4.39
N ALA A 117 -11.41 3.52 -3.64
CA ALA A 117 -10.20 2.86 -4.18
C ALA A 117 -10.56 1.54 -4.91
N CYS A 118 -11.44 0.74 -4.32
CA CYS A 118 -11.94 -0.48 -4.96
C CYS A 118 -12.79 -0.18 -6.21
N ALA A 119 -13.55 0.91 -6.22
CA ALA A 119 -14.33 1.33 -7.39
C ALA A 119 -13.40 1.74 -8.54
N VAL A 120 -12.33 2.49 -8.26
CA VAL A 120 -11.27 2.82 -9.22
C VAL A 120 -10.63 1.56 -9.78
N ALA A 121 -10.20 0.64 -8.91
CA ALA A 121 -9.59 -0.63 -9.34
C ALA A 121 -10.51 -1.43 -10.28
N ARG A 122 -11.80 -1.55 -9.92
CA ARG A 122 -12.80 -2.24 -10.77
C ARG A 122 -13.04 -1.56 -12.10
N LYS A 123 -13.13 -0.22 -12.11
CA LYS A 123 -13.31 0.56 -13.34
C LYS A 123 -12.16 0.27 -14.31
N ARG A 124 -10.95 0.05 -13.79
CA ARG A 124 -9.75 -0.34 -14.53
C ARG A 124 -9.55 -1.85 -14.69
N ARG A 125 -10.56 -2.67 -14.37
CA ARG A 125 -10.57 -4.15 -14.51
C ARG A 125 -9.60 -4.91 -13.60
N TYR A 126 -9.09 -4.29 -12.55
CA TYR A 126 -8.31 -5.00 -11.54
C TYR A 126 -9.20 -5.75 -10.55
N ARG A 127 -8.87 -7.02 -10.32
CA ARG A 127 -9.55 -7.87 -9.34
C ARG A 127 -9.05 -7.67 -7.91
N TYR A 128 -7.78 -7.30 -7.77
CA TYR A 128 -7.10 -7.13 -6.48
C TYR A 128 -6.50 -5.74 -6.41
N ILE A 129 -6.49 -5.17 -5.20
CA ILE A 129 -5.77 -3.95 -4.85
C ILE A 129 -5.07 -4.21 -3.52
N TRP A 130 -3.87 -3.67 -3.39
CA TRP A 130 -3.12 -3.69 -2.14
C TRP A 130 -3.10 -2.28 -1.56
N ILE A 131 -3.36 -2.17 -0.26
CA ILE A 131 -3.36 -0.91 0.50
C ILE A 131 -2.67 -1.21 1.84
N ASP A 132 -1.51 -0.61 2.07
CA ASP A 132 -0.66 -0.83 3.24
C ASP A 132 -1.43 -0.83 4.57
N SER A 133 -2.36 0.11 4.75
CA SER A 133 -3.11 0.27 5.99
C SER A 133 -4.00 -0.93 6.31
N CYS A 134 -4.55 -1.60 5.29
CA CYS A 134 -5.51 -2.69 5.45
C CYS A 134 -5.06 -4.05 4.92
N CYS A 135 -3.89 -4.13 4.31
CA CYS A 135 -3.31 -5.37 3.79
C CYS A 135 -2.11 -5.87 4.61
N ILE A 136 -1.54 -5.05 5.50
CA ILE A 136 -0.47 -5.45 6.41
C ILE A 136 -1.05 -5.63 7.82
N ASP A 137 -0.87 -6.81 8.40
CA ASP A 137 -1.12 -7.03 9.82
C ASP A 137 -0.01 -6.43 10.68
N LYS A 138 -0.20 -5.16 11.07
CA LYS A 138 0.74 -4.43 11.92
C LYS A 138 0.85 -4.99 13.35
N SER A 139 0.01 -5.96 13.74
CA SER A 139 0.11 -6.65 15.03
C SER A 139 1.13 -7.80 15.00
N SER A 140 1.44 -8.31 13.81
CA SER A 140 2.45 -9.34 13.57
C SER A 140 3.78 -8.65 13.24
N SER A 141 4.74 -8.69 14.17
CA SER A 141 6.06 -8.07 13.98
C SER A 141 6.83 -8.68 12.81
N SER A 142 6.68 -10.00 12.59
CA SER A 142 7.30 -10.69 11.47
C SER A 142 6.71 -10.24 10.13
N GLU A 143 5.37 -10.15 10.04
CA GLU A 143 4.70 -9.68 8.81
C GLU A 143 5.02 -8.21 8.54
N LEU A 144 5.03 -7.37 9.58
CA LEU A 144 5.39 -5.96 9.45
C LEU A 144 6.84 -5.79 8.96
N SER A 145 7.78 -6.56 9.51
CA SER A 145 9.18 -6.52 9.08
C SER A 145 9.34 -7.00 7.64
N GLU A 146 8.66 -8.08 7.25
CA GLU A 146 8.68 -8.57 5.87
C GLU A 146 8.08 -7.55 4.91
N ALA A 147 6.95 -6.94 5.28
CA ALA A 147 6.29 -5.93 4.48
C ALA A 147 7.18 -4.70 4.26
N ILE A 148 7.78 -4.16 5.32
CA ILE A 148 8.67 -2.99 5.22
C ILE A 148 9.84 -3.26 4.26
N ASN A 149 10.45 -4.44 4.33
CA ASN A 149 11.56 -4.80 3.44
C ASN A 149 11.09 -5.13 2.00
N SER A 150 9.80 -5.39 1.79
CA SER A 150 9.24 -5.80 0.49
C SER A 150 8.45 -4.71 -0.24
N MET A 151 8.04 -3.64 0.44
CA MET A 151 7.10 -2.63 -0.10
C MET A 151 7.56 -2.02 -1.41
N TYR A 152 8.83 -1.63 -1.54
CA TYR A 152 9.37 -1.10 -2.80
C TYR A 152 9.17 -2.08 -3.95
N ARG A 153 9.48 -3.37 -3.71
CA ARG A 153 9.33 -4.42 -4.72
C ARG A 153 7.85 -4.64 -5.06
N TRP A 154 6.95 -4.58 -4.09
CA TRP A 154 5.51 -4.67 -4.38
C TRP A 154 5.01 -3.53 -5.24
N TYR A 155 5.46 -2.30 -4.97
CA TYR A 155 5.15 -1.14 -5.79
C TYR A 155 5.76 -1.23 -7.20
N SER A 156 6.98 -1.75 -7.33
CA SER A 156 7.63 -1.87 -8.64
C SER A 156 7.04 -2.97 -9.53
N LEU A 157 6.46 -4.01 -8.93
CA LEU A 157 5.79 -5.11 -9.62
C LEU A 157 4.28 -4.89 -9.83
N ALA A 158 3.72 -3.81 -9.27
CA ALA A 158 2.33 -3.46 -9.49
C ALA A 158 2.12 -3.02 -10.94
N ASP A 159 1.05 -3.52 -11.57
CA ASP A 159 0.67 -3.12 -12.94
C ASP A 159 0.32 -1.62 -13.00
N ILE A 160 -0.34 -1.12 -11.95
CA ILE A 160 -0.57 0.32 -11.73
C ILE A 160 -0.56 0.63 -10.24
N CYS A 161 0.03 1.77 -9.88
CA CYS A 161 -0.13 2.41 -8.58
C CYS A 161 -1.02 3.65 -8.69
N VAL A 162 -1.69 3.98 -7.59
CA VAL A 162 -2.59 5.14 -7.52
C VAL A 162 -2.23 6.01 -6.33
N ALA A 163 -1.87 7.26 -6.59
CA ALA A 163 -1.64 8.26 -5.55
C ALA A 163 -2.92 9.11 -5.38
N TYR A 164 -3.63 8.87 -4.28
CA TYR A 164 -4.83 9.65 -3.93
C TYR A 164 -4.45 10.89 -3.11
N LEU A 165 -4.59 12.07 -3.73
CA LEU A 165 -4.29 13.38 -3.16
C LEU A 165 -5.55 13.98 -2.53
N ALA A 166 -5.80 13.60 -1.28
CA ALA A 166 -7.01 13.98 -0.54
C ALA A 166 -7.18 15.49 -0.29
N ASP A 167 -6.12 16.26 -0.51
CA ASP A 167 -6.00 17.71 -0.31
C ASP A 167 -5.90 18.50 -1.61
N VAL A 168 -6.05 17.85 -2.78
CA VAL A 168 -6.10 18.51 -4.09
C VAL A 168 -7.54 18.51 -4.61
N PRO A 169 -8.20 19.67 -4.71
CA PRO A 169 -9.57 19.75 -5.20
C PRO A 169 -9.64 19.46 -6.71
N PRO A 170 -10.81 19.02 -7.21
CA PRO A 170 -11.02 18.90 -8.65
C PRO A 170 -10.93 20.27 -9.35
N GLY A 171 -10.35 20.29 -10.55
CA GLY A 171 -10.23 21.51 -11.36
C GLY A 171 -9.15 22.49 -10.89
N ASP A 172 -8.30 22.11 -9.93
CA ASP A 172 -7.11 22.88 -9.57
C ASP A 172 -6.18 23.06 -10.79
N ASN A 173 -5.65 24.26 -11.00
CA ASN A 173 -4.64 24.48 -12.02
C ASN A 173 -3.30 23.98 -11.50
N HIS A 174 -3.02 22.69 -11.70
CA HIS A 174 -1.88 22.01 -11.11
C HIS A 174 -0.52 22.61 -11.53
N HIS A 175 -0.46 23.26 -12.70
CA HIS A 175 0.75 23.90 -13.23
C HIS A 175 1.03 25.30 -12.67
N ALA A 176 0.07 25.91 -11.97
CA ALA A 176 0.33 27.19 -11.32
C ALA A 176 1.36 27.03 -10.21
N ASP A 177 2.23 28.03 -10.06
CA ASP A 177 3.10 28.14 -8.90
C ASP A 177 2.26 28.09 -7.63
N ASP A 178 2.68 27.29 -6.66
CA ASP A 178 1.98 27.10 -5.40
C ASP A 178 0.52 26.58 -5.57
N SER A 179 0.28 25.69 -6.56
CA SER A 179 -1.00 24.99 -6.68
C SER A 179 -1.27 24.04 -5.50
N CYS A 180 -2.51 23.57 -5.35
CA CYS A 180 -2.82 22.58 -4.32
C CYS A 180 -2.03 21.28 -4.55
N PHE A 181 -1.75 20.94 -5.81
CA PHE A 181 -0.86 19.84 -6.16
C PHE A 181 0.56 20.02 -5.57
N HIS A 182 1.19 21.19 -5.75
CA HIS A 182 2.52 21.49 -5.20
C HIS A 182 2.56 21.37 -3.68
N ARG A 183 1.51 21.87 -3.01
CA ARG A 183 1.41 21.83 -1.55
C ARG A 183 0.88 20.52 -0.98
N SER A 184 0.56 19.53 -1.83
CA SER A 184 -0.06 18.31 -1.34
C SER A 184 0.85 17.62 -0.31
N ARG A 185 0.27 17.30 0.83
CA ARG A 185 0.94 16.57 1.92
C ARG A 185 1.47 15.22 1.46
N TRP A 186 0.95 14.65 0.36
CA TRP A 186 1.42 13.39 -0.17
C TRP A 186 2.90 13.47 -0.56
N PHE A 187 3.37 14.58 -1.15
CA PHE A 187 4.79 14.76 -1.50
C PHE A 187 5.70 14.94 -0.28
N ARG A 188 5.14 15.28 0.88
CA ARG A 188 5.86 15.50 2.13
C ARG A 188 5.89 14.28 3.04
N ARG A 189 5.23 13.17 2.71
CA ARG A 189 5.28 11.95 3.54
C ARG A 189 6.50 11.09 3.18
N GLY A 190 7.17 10.51 4.17
CA GLY A 190 8.35 9.65 3.93
C GLY A 190 8.06 8.45 3.01
N TRP A 191 7.07 7.63 3.39
CA TRP A 191 6.72 6.40 2.66
C TRP A 191 6.28 6.61 1.21
N THR A 192 5.72 7.77 0.87
CA THR A 192 5.27 8.06 -0.49
C THR A 192 6.45 8.24 -1.46
N LEU A 193 7.70 8.26 -0.97
CA LEU A 193 8.88 8.30 -1.83
C LEU A 193 9.01 7.01 -2.63
N GLN A 194 8.84 5.86 -1.95
CA GLN A 194 8.82 4.57 -2.62
C GLN A 194 7.58 4.44 -3.51
N GLU A 195 6.40 4.91 -3.05
CA GLU A 195 5.18 4.93 -3.86
C GLU A 195 5.34 5.74 -5.16
N LEU A 196 6.22 6.76 -5.15
CA LEU A 196 6.51 7.60 -6.30
C LEU A 196 7.53 6.96 -7.27
N ILE A 197 8.67 6.53 -6.73
CA ILE A 197 9.83 6.09 -7.52
C ILE A 197 9.68 4.63 -7.98
N ALA A 198 9.14 3.75 -7.13
CA ALA A 198 9.14 2.32 -7.38
C ALA A 198 8.25 1.88 -8.55
N PRO A 199 7.02 2.39 -8.75
CA PRO A 199 6.15 1.95 -9.84
C PRO A 199 6.62 2.47 -11.20
N VAL A 200 6.40 1.68 -12.25
CA VAL A 200 6.49 2.17 -13.63
C VAL A 200 5.30 3.08 -13.91
N TRP A 201 4.08 2.58 -13.68
CA TRP A 201 2.85 3.34 -13.89
C TRP A 201 2.26 3.82 -12.56
N LEU A 202 2.22 5.14 -12.39
CA LEU A 202 1.57 5.82 -11.27
C LEU A 202 0.59 6.85 -11.80
N GLU A 203 -0.64 6.83 -11.28
CA GLU A 203 -1.68 7.81 -11.59
C GLU A 203 -2.09 8.61 -10.35
N PHE A 204 -2.08 9.93 -10.47
CA PHE A 204 -2.53 10.85 -9.43
C PHE A 204 -4.03 11.08 -9.54
N LEU A 205 -4.73 10.98 -8.42
CA LEU A 205 -6.16 11.27 -8.31
C LEU A 205 -6.40 12.41 -7.32
N SER A 206 -7.35 13.29 -7.63
CA SER A 206 -7.80 14.38 -6.76
C SER A 206 -8.67 13.88 -5.61
N GLN A 207 -9.07 14.80 -4.73
CA GLN A 207 -9.93 14.57 -3.56
C GLN A 207 -11.27 13.89 -3.89
N ASP A 208 -11.80 14.07 -5.10
CA ASP A 208 -13.03 13.44 -5.59
C ASP A 208 -12.78 12.19 -6.44
N TRP A 209 -11.55 11.65 -6.42
CA TRP A 209 -11.09 10.49 -7.19
C TRP A 209 -11.06 10.70 -8.71
N ALA A 210 -11.14 11.95 -9.18
CA ALA A 210 -10.94 12.26 -10.59
C ALA A 210 -9.45 12.15 -10.97
N PRO A 211 -9.12 11.68 -12.20
CA PRO A 211 -7.75 11.65 -12.67
C PRO A 211 -7.16 13.06 -12.80
N ILE A 212 -6.00 13.28 -12.17
CA ILE A 212 -5.16 14.47 -12.38
C ILE A 212 -4.22 14.22 -13.57
N GLY A 213 -3.57 13.05 -13.58
CA GLY A 213 -2.67 12.63 -14.65
C GLY A 213 -1.73 11.52 -14.21
N SER A 214 -0.98 10.97 -15.16
CA SER A 214 0.05 9.97 -14.85
C SER A 214 1.38 10.64 -14.51
N LYS A 215 2.24 9.94 -13.76
CA LYS A 215 3.62 10.37 -13.48
C LYS A 215 4.40 10.70 -14.76
N HIS A 216 4.16 9.97 -15.85
CA HIS A 216 4.81 10.22 -17.15
C HIS A 216 4.40 11.57 -17.75
N VAL A 217 3.10 11.86 -17.75
CA VAL A 217 2.58 13.12 -18.31
C VAL A 217 2.97 14.31 -17.42
N LEU A 218 3.00 14.10 -16.11
CA LEU A 218 3.26 15.14 -15.12
C LEU A 218 4.72 15.20 -14.68
N VAL A 219 5.65 14.56 -15.38
CA VAL A 219 7.02 14.36 -14.90
C VAL A 219 7.71 15.67 -14.54
N SER A 220 7.62 16.70 -15.38
CA SER A 220 8.22 18.01 -15.13
C SER A 220 7.62 18.71 -13.91
N LEU A 221 6.32 18.53 -13.66
CA LEU A 221 5.63 19.05 -12.49
C LEU A 221 6.01 18.26 -11.22
N VAL A 222 6.17 16.94 -11.32
CA VAL A 222 6.60 16.11 -10.19
C VAL A 222 8.05 16.39 -9.83
N GLU A 223 8.92 16.56 -10.82
CA GLU A 223 10.32 16.94 -10.65
C GLU A 223 10.42 18.31 -9.96
N SER A 224 9.67 19.33 -10.39
CA SER A 224 9.69 20.65 -9.74
C SER A 224 9.21 20.62 -8.28
N VAL A 225 8.29 19.71 -7.92
CA VAL A 225 7.77 19.57 -6.55
C VAL A 225 8.73 18.78 -5.65
N THR A 226 9.44 17.79 -6.20
CA THR A 226 10.16 16.78 -5.41
C THR A 226 11.67 16.89 -5.48
N ASP A 227 12.21 17.66 -6.42
CA ASP A 227 13.63 17.72 -6.77
C ASP A 227 14.22 16.34 -7.17
N ILE A 228 13.37 15.39 -7.56
CA ILE A 228 13.77 14.07 -8.05
C ILE A 228 13.91 14.16 -9.57
N ASP A 229 15.12 13.86 -10.05
CA ASP A 229 15.46 13.84 -11.47
C ASP A 229 14.44 13.01 -12.29
N TYR A 230 13.98 13.57 -13.40
CA TYR A 230 13.04 12.90 -14.31
C TYR A 230 13.55 11.52 -14.76
N GLU A 231 14.87 11.32 -14.89
CA GLU A 231 15.47 10.03 -15.24
C GLU A 231 15.22 8.96 -14.16
N ALA A 232 15.17 9.36 -12.88
CA ALA A 232 14.79 8.48 -11.78
C ALA A 232 13.27 8.26 -11.73
N LEU A 233 12.48 9.32 -11.92
CA LEU A 233 11.00 9.25 -11.91
C LEU A 233 10.46 8.33 -13.00
N LEU A 234 11.04 8.41 -14.19
CA LEU A 234 10.66 7.61 -15.37
C LEU A 234 11.44 6.30 -15.48
N LYS A 235 12.35 6.01 -14.54
CA LYS A 235 13.23 4.83 -14.55
C LYS A 235 14.04 4.69 -15.85
N LEU A 236 14.49 5.81 -16.42
CA LEU A 236 15.42 5.83 -17.55
C LEU A 236 16.82 5.40 -17.11
N LYS A 237 17.18 5.68 -15.86
CA LYS A 237 18.39 5.19 -15.21
C LYS A 237 18.03 4.32 -14.00
N PRO A 238 18.81 3.26 -13.73
CA PRO A 238 18.70 2.51 -12.49
C PRO A 238 19.10 3.41 -11.30
N LEU A 239 18.60 3.08 -10.09
CA LEU A 239 18.81 3.93 -8.91
C LEU A 239 20.27 4.01 -8.45
N ASP A 240 21.09 3.01 -8.78
CA ASP A 240 22.52 2.96 -8.51
C ASP A 240 23.35 3.94 -9.36
N ALA A 241 22.80 4.44 -10.46
CA ALA A 241 23.40 5.52 -11.25
C ALA A 241 23.31 6.90 -10.57
N PHE A 242 22.49 7.03 -9.52
CA PHE A 242 22.36 8.24 -8.72
C PHE A 242 23.17 8.11 -7.44
N SER A 243 23.87 9.18 -7.09
CA SER A 243 24.71 9.19 -5.89
C SER A 243 23.89 8.96 -4.63
N VAL A 244 24.54 8.48 -3.58
CA VAL A 244 23.95 8.31 -2.27
C VAL A 244 23.39 9.64 -1.76
N ALA A 245 24.11 10.75 -1.97
CA ALA A 245 23.62 12.08 -1.62
C ALA A 245 22.33 12.45 -2.38
N GLN A 246 22.24 12.19 -3.69
CA GLN A 246 21.03 12.45 -4.46
C GLN A 246 19.86 11.62 -3.94
N ARG A 247 20.07 10.31 -3.71
CA ARG A 247 19.01 9.43 -3.18
C ARG A 247 18.53 9.84 -1.79
N LEU A 248 19.44 10.29 -0.92
CA LEU A 248 19.09 10.83 0.39
C LEU A 248 18.37 12.19 0.30
N SER A 249 18.75 13.04 -0.66
CA SER A 249 18.13 14.37 -0.82
C SER A 249 16.65 14.27 -1.19
N TRP A 250 16.24 13.23 -1.93
CA TRP A 250 14.83 12.95 -2.26
C TRP A 250 13.94 12.73 -1.03
N ALA A 251 14.53 12.39 0.12
CA ALA A 251 13.85 12.23 1.40
C ALA A 251 14.00 13.43 2.34
N ALA A 252 14.85 14.41 2.04
CA ALA A 252 15.22 15.49 2.97
C ALA A 252 14.04 16.36 3.40
N LYS A 253 13.10 16.63 2.49
CA LYS A 253 11.90 17.45 2.75
C LYS A 253 10.68 16.63 3.22
N ARG A 254 10.87 15.33 3.48
CA ARG A 254 9.80 14.41 3.84
C ARG A 254 9.76 14.13 5.34
N GLU A 255 8.56 13.99 5.86
CA GLU A 255 8.23 13.80 7.26
C GLU A 255 7.66 12.40 7.50
N THR A 256 8.00 11.83 8.65
CA THR A 256 7.48 10.54 9.10
C THR A 256 6.84 10.68 10.46
N THR A 257 5.86 9.81 10.76
CA THR A 257 5.21 9.82 12.08
C THR A 257 6.05 9.07 13.12
N ARG A 258 6.74 8.00 12.72
CA ARG A 258 7.73 7.32 13.55
C ARG A 258 9.12 7.74 13.10
N GLU A 259 10.02 7.94 14.04
CA GLU A 259 11.40 8.36 13.75
C GLU A 259 12.11 7.32 12.88
N GLU A 260 11.89 6.04 13.14
CA GLU A 260 12.54 4.93 12.43
C GLU A 260 12.11 4.85 10.96
N ASP A 261 10.90 5.31 10.65
CA ASP A 261 10.40 5.32 9.27
C ASP A 261 11.23 6.25 8.37
N ARG A 262 12.01 7.19 8.92
CA ARG A 262 12.98 7.99 8.15
C ARG A 262 14.02 7.09 7.48
N ALA A 263 14.40 6.01 8.15
CA ALA A 263 15.31 5.00 7.63
C ALA A 263 14.55 3.95 6.81
N TYR A 264 13.46 3.42 7.34
CA TYR A 264 12.77 2.28 6.71
C TYR A 264 12.11 2.64 5.38
N SER A 265 11.67 3.89 5.21
CA SER A 265 11.16 4.39 3.92
C SER A 265 12.24 4.54 2.83
N LEU A 266 13.52 4.32 3.15
CA LEU A 266 14.64 4.36 2.20
C LEU A 266 15.16 2.98 1.79
N LEU A 267 14.74 1.90 2.46
CA LEU A 267 15.31 0.56 2.25
C LEU A 267 15.29 0.11 0.79
N GLY A 268 14.16 0.28 0.10
CA GLY A 268 14.07 -0.07 -1.31
C GLY A 268 14.75 0.88 -2.28
N ILE A 269 15.02 2.13 -1.86
CA ILE A 269 15.78 3.10 -2.67
C ILE A 269 17.27 2.72 -2.73
N PHE A 270 17.77 2.10 -1.65
CA PHE A 270 19.15 1.63 -1.55
C PHE A 270 19.32 0.12 -1.78
N ASP A 271 18.23 -0.61 -2.03
CA ASP A 271 18.22 -2.07 -2.11
C ASP A 271 18.88 -2.74 -0.88
N ILE A 272 18.44 -2.30 0.29
CA ILE A 272 18.96 -2.75 1.59
C ILE A 272 17.86 -3.48 2.36
N HIS A 273 18.23 -4.52 3.07
CA HIS A 273 17.35 -5.24 3.99
C HIS A 273 17.97 -5.23 5.37
N ILE A 274 17.21 -4.75 6.36
CA ILE A 274 17.62 -4.74 7.77
C ILE A 274 16.44 -5.11 8.69
N PRO A 275 16.70 -5.67 9.88
CA PRO A 275 15.67 -5.89 10.87
C PRO A 275 15.01 -4.57 11.31
N THR A 276 13.68 -4.51 11.26
CA THR A 276 12.90 -3.35 11.70
C THR A 276 12.64 -3.41 13.21
N ILE A 277 13.15 -2.43 13.95
CA ILE A 277 13.07 -2.33 15.41
C ILE A 277 12.44 -0.98 15.80
N TYR A 278 11.12 -0.94 15.89
CA TYR A 278 10.43 0.24 16.40
C TYR A 278 10.71 0.47 17.90
N GLY A 279 11.02 1.70 18.28
CA GLY A 279 11.52 2.10 19.59
C GLY A 279 13.03 2.35 19.63
N GLU A 280 13.75 2.13 18.52
CA GLU A 280 15.19 2.41 18.45
C GLU A 280 15.51 3.89 18.15
N GLY A 281 14.52 4.67 17.69
CA GLY A 281 14.64 6.09 17.35
C GLY A 281 15.62 6.34 16.20
N ASP A 282 16.37 7.44 16.27
CA ASP A 282 17.38 7.82 15.27
C ASP A 282 18.49 6.77 15.04
N ARG A 283 18.63 5.75 15.90
CA ARG A 283 19.52 4.61 15.64
C ARG A 283 19.15 3.85 14.37
N ALA A 284 17.89 3.81 13.98
CA ALA A 284 17.45 3.18 12.74
C ALA A 284 18.16 3.78 11.51
N PHE A 285 18.34 5.11 11.49
CA PHE A 285 19.01 5.78 10.39
C PHE A 285 20.52 5.52 10.37
N ARG A 286 21.17 5.47 11.53
CA ARG A 286 22.58 5.04 11.62
C ARG A 286 22.77 3.61 11.10
N ARG A 287 21.89 2.70 11.51
CA ARG A 287 21.88 1.31 11.02
C ARG A 287 21.58 1.17 9.54
N LEU A 288 20.93 2.15 8.91
CA LEU A 288 20.76 2.21 7.46
C LEU A 288 22.09 2.62 6.78
N GLN A 289 22.81 3.58 7.35
CA GLN A 289 24.07 4.07 6.77
C GLN A 289 25.16 3.00 6.73
N GLU A 290 25.24 2.12 7.74
CA GLU A 290 26.20 1.02 7.79
C GLU A 290 26.18 0.11 6.54
N PRO A 291 25.04 -0.50 6.13
CA PRO A 291 24.96 -1.28 4.90
C PRO A 291 25.09 -0.44 3.62
N ILE A 292 24.72 0.85 3.62
CA ILE A 292 25.00 1.76 2.48
C ILE A 292 26.51 1.85 2.28
N MET A 293 27.26 2.13 3.34
CA MET A 293 28.73 2.25 3.30
C MET A 293 29.41 0.94 2.87
N GLN A 294 28.88 -0.19 3.31
CA GLN A 294 29.45 -1.50 2.98
C GLN A 294 29.22 -1.91 1.52
N ARG A 295 28.10 -1.50 0.92
CA ARG A 295 27.68 -1.95 -0.42
C ARG A 295 27.96 -0.94 -1.53
N ILE A 296 27.97 0.34 -1.21
CA ILE A 296 28.02 1.43 -2.20
C ILE A 296 29.27 2.27 -1.91
N PRO A 297 30.34 2.16 -2.73
CA PRO A 297 31.59 2.89 -2.53
C PRO A 297 31.47 4.37 -2.98
N ASP A 298 30.45 5.07 -2.47
CA ASP A 298 30.14 6.45 -2.84
C ASP A 298 30.35 7.38 -1.65
N GLN A 299 31.38 8.23 -1.75
CA GLN A 299 31.78 9.17 -0.70
C GLN A 299 30.77 10.32 -0.51
N SER A 300 29.82 10.52 -1.42
CA SER A 300 28.77 11.53 -1.29
C SER A 300 27.87 11.27 -0.08
N LEU A 301 27.88 10.06 0.50
CA LEU A 301 27.27 9.81 1.80
C LEU A 301 27.77 10.76 2.88
N PHE A 302 29.01 11.26 2.79
CA PHE A 302 29.59 12.22 3.75
C PHE A 302 29.45 13.68 3.34
N ALA A 303 28.86 13.96 2.17
CA ALA A 303 28.67 15.30 1.63
C ALA A 303 27.46 16.01 2.28
N TRP A 304 27.46 16.11 3.60
CA TRP A 304 26.41 16.79 4.37
C TRP A 304 26.66 18.30 4.39
N GLY A 305 25.65 19.09 3.99
CA GLY A 305 25.68 20.56 4.05
C GLY A 305 26.29 21.21 2.81
N ASP A 306 26.62 22.51 2.91
CA ASP A 306 27.21 23.27 1.81
C ASP A 306 28.69 22.89 1.66
N VAL A 307 28.95 21.83 0.89
CA VAL A 307 30.32 21.34 0.61
C VAL A 307 31.13 22.36 -0.21
N TYR A 308 30.45 23.31 -0.87
CA TYR A 308 31.07 24.44 -1.56
C TYR A 308 30.25 25.72 -1.40
N LEU A 309 30.76 26.66 -0.60
CA LEU A 309 30.31 28.05 -0.64
C LEU A 309 31.05 28.77 -1.79
N PRO A 310 30.35 29.37 -2.77
CA PRO A 310 31.00 30.23 -3.75
C PRO A 310 31.69 31.39 -3.02
N GLY A 311 33.02 31.34 -2.89
CA GLY A 311 33.81 32.37 -2.21
C GLY A 311 34.84 31.86 -1.20
N SER A 312 34.83 30.60 -0.79
CA SER A 312 35.93 30.02 -0.01
C SER A 312 37.11 29.73 -0.93
N GLN A 313 38.16 30.54 -0.86
CA GLN A 313 39.42 30.30 -1.58
C GLN A 313 39.97 28.92 -1.18
N LEU A 314 40.07 28.00 -2.14
CA LEU A 314 40.82 26.76 -1.96
C LEU A 314 42.29 27.12 -1.71
N PRO A 315 42.99 26.46 -0.76
CA PRO A 315 44.44 26.51 -0.72
C PRO A 315 44.96 26.02 -2.07
N SER A 316 45.76 26.85 -2.73
CA SER A 316 46.32 26.56 -4.04
C SER A 316 47.28 25.36 -3.95
N SER A 317 46.77 24.16 -4.18
CA SER A 317 47.58 23.01 -4.54
C SER A 317 46.84 22.19 -5.60
N SER A 318 47.36 22.32 -6.82
CA SER A 318 47.15 21.49 -8.02
C SER A 318 46.55 20.12 -7.78
N LEU A 319 45.44 19.78 -8.49
CA LEU A 319 45.15 18.50 -9.17
C LEU A 319 43.77 18.57 -9.90
N PRO A 320 43.43 17.60 -10.78
CA PRO A 320 43.07 17.82 -12.18
C PRO A 320 41.59 18.11 -12.45
N THR A 321 41.35 18.55 -13.68
CA THR A 321 40.06 18.82 -14.31
C THR A 321 39.16 17.59 -14.37
N ASP A 322 38.35 17.38 -13.33
CA ASP A 322 37.09 16.65 -13.44
C ASP A 322 35.96 17.61 -13.06
N ASP A 323 34.89 17.60 -13.87
CA ASP A 323 33.76 18.52 -13.77
C ASP A 323 33.19 18.58 -12.34
N PRO A 324 32.90 19.77 -11.79
CA PRO A 324 32.39 19.90 -10.43
C PRO A 324 30.97 19.33 -10.34
N ILE A 325 30.82 18.19 -9.67
CA ILE A 325 29.53 17.69 -9.22
C ILE A 325 28.95 18.73 -8.25
N THR A 326 27.98 19.52 -8.72
CA THR A 326 27.26 20.47 -7.87
C THR A 326 26.22 19.71 -7.06
N VAL A 327 26.61 19.18 -5.90
CA VAL A 327 25.65 18.64 -4.93
C VAL A 327 25.00 19.80 -4.18
N ARG A 328 23.80 20.22 -4.61
CA ARG A 328 22.93 21.10 -3.79
C ARG A 328 22.30 20.27 -2.68
N ALA A 329 23.04 20.01 -1.62
CA ALA A 329 22.47 19.50 -0.37
C ALA A 329 21.74 20.66 0.33
N GLN A 330 20.42 20.77 0.14
CA GLN A 330 19.63 21.77 0.85
C GLN A 330 19.65 21.45 2.36
N SER A 331 20.18 22.39 3.14
CA SER A 331 20.24 22.38 4.60
C SER A 331 18.85 22.15 5.21
N GLY A 332 18.63 20.97 5.80
CA GLY A 332 17.38 20.62 6.47
C GLY A 332 17.56 19.94 7.83
N PHE A 333 18.78 19.85 8.36
CA PHE A 333 19.03 19.30 9.70
C PHE A 333 19.15 20.43 10.72
N GLN A 334 18.03 20.86 11.29
CA GLN A 334 18.06 21.60 12.55
C GLN A 334 18.25 20.61 13.70
N TYR A 335 19.46 20.60 14.27
CA TYR A 335 19.70 19.98 15.57
C TYR A 335 19.04 20.86 16.64
N SER A 336 17.90 20.42 17.17
CA SER A 336 17.38 20.93 18.44
C SER A 336 18.19 20.31 19.57
N THR A 337 19.32 20.92 19.92
CA THR A 337 19.96 20.65 21.22
C THR A 337 19.22 21.48 22.27
N SER A 338 18.36 20.83 23.05
CA SER A 338 17.87 21.41 24.30
C SER A 338 19.05 21.56 25.27
N PRO A 339 19.27 22.72 25.93
CA PRO A 339 20.35 22.85 26.90
C PRO A 339 19.98 22.02 28.15
N SER A 340 20.70 20.94 28.42
CA SER A 340 20.65 20.31 29.73
C SER A 340 21.37 21.22 30.72
N ALA A 341 20.61 21.95 31.53
CA ALA A 341 21.15 22.52 32.75
C ALA A 341 21.47 21.36 33.72
N ARG A 342 22.76 21.05 33.87
CA ARG A 342 23.30 20.43 35.08
C ARG A 342 24.44 21.31 35.55
N SER A 343 24.20 22.02 36.64
CA SER A 343 25.28 22.59 37.44
C SER A 343 26.12 21.47 38.05
N PRO A 344 27.44 21.66 38.18
CA PRO A 344 28.31 20.75 38.92
C PRO A 344 28.24 21.09 40.40
N ASP A 345 27.97 20.10 41.25
CA ASP A 345 28.35 20.09 42.66
C ASP A 345 28.16 18.68 43.23
N ASN A 346 29.27 17.95 43.35
CA ASN A 346 29.69 17.13 44.50
C ASN A 346 30.61 15.98 44.08
N PHE A 347 31.89 16.17 44.47
CA PHE A 347 33.00 15.23 44.70
C PHE A 347 33.40 14.22 43.63
#